data_AF-F4WUF2-F1
#
_entry.id   AF-F4WUF2-F1
#
_cell.length_a   1.000
_cell.length_b   1.000
_cell.length_c   1.000
_cell.angle_alpha   90.00
_cell.angle_beta   90.00
_cell.angle_gamma   90.00
#
_symmetry.space_group_name_H-M   'P 1'
#
loop_
_entity.id
_entity.type
_entity.pdbx_description
1 polymer ?
#
loop_
_entity_poly.entity_id
_entity_poly.type
_entity_poly.pdbx_seq_one_letter_code
_entity_poly.pdbx_strand_id
1 'polypeptide(L)'
;MSVYEPNFRHLREVLIFCFNMKKSAAEAHRMLSNTYGEAAISEKTYREWFQRFKNGDFDVEGRHSGGREKVFEDAEFDTLLV
;
A
#
# COMPACT_ATOMS: atom_id res chain seq x y z
N MET A 1 12.33 -20.66 -11.64
CA MET A 1 11.80 -20.25 -10.32
C MET A 1 10.52 -19.52 -10.59
N SER A 2 9.39 -19.93 -10.03
CA SER A 2 8.17 -19.12 -10.07
C SER A 2 8.38 -17.91 -9.17
N VAL A 3 8.24 -16.71 -9.70
CA VAL A 3 8.23 -15.48 -8.90
C VAL A 3 6.85 -15.41 -8.23
N TYR A 4 6.83 -15.20 -6.92
CA TYR A 4 5.57 -15.00 -6.21
C TYR A 4 5.00 -13.63 -6.56
N GLU A 5 3.81 -13.59 -7.13
CA GLU A 5 3.05 -12.37 -7.39
C GLU A 5 2.11 -12.10 -6.20
N PRO A 6 2.33 -11.02 -5.43
CA PRO A 6 1.50 -10.74 -4.28
C PRO A 6 0.12 -10.23 -4.73
N ASN A 7 -0.93 -10.68 -4.05
CA ASN A 7 -2.25 -10.06 -4.18
C ASN A 7 -2.37 -8.82 -3.27
N PHE A 8 -3.43 -8.03 -3.47
CA PHE A 8 -3.65 -6.80 -2.69
C PHE A 8 -3.80 -7.03 -1.18
N ARG A 9 -4.38 -8.16 -0.75
CA ARG A 9 -4.51 -8.48 0.68
C ARG A 9 -3.12 -8.66 1.30
N HIS A 10 -2.27 -9.47 0.68
CA HIS A 10 -0.89 -9.69 1.10
C HIS A 10 -0.11 -8.38 1.19
N LEU A 11 -0.24 -7.51 0.18
CA LEU A 11 0.46 -6.22 0.21
C LEU A 11 0.00 -5.34 1.38
N ARG A 12 -1.30 -5.33 1.73
CA ARG A 12 -1.81 -4.60 2.89
C ARG A 12 -1.29 -5.15 4.21
N GLU A 13 -1.21 -6.47 4.34
CA GLU A 13 -0.63 -7.12 5.52
C GLU A 13 0.85 -6.74 5.69
N VAL A 14 1.61 -6.71 4.59
CA VAL A 14 3.01 -6.25 4.60
C VAL A 14 3.10 -4.76 4.98
N LEU A 15 2.18 -3.92 4.51
CA LEU A 15 2.13 -2.51 4.91
C LEU A 15 1.88 -2.33 6.42
N ILE A 16 0.99 -3.15 7.01
CA ILE A 16 0.75 -3.16 8.47
C ILE A 16 2.03 -3.58 9.21
N PHE A 17 2.70 -4.63 8.74
CA PHE A 17 3.98 -5.07 9.30
C PHE A 17 5.01 -3.94 9.30
N CYS A 18 5.19 -3.25 8.17
CA CYS A 18 6.10 -2.12 8.07
C CYS A 18 5.72 -0.94 8.98
N PHE A 19 4.42 -0.62 9.07
CA PHE A 19 3.92 0.41 9.99
C PHE A 19 4.24 0.08 11.45
N ASN A 20 4.05 -1.17 11.86
CA ASN A 20 4.37 -1.64 13.22
C ASN A 20 5.88 -1.61 13.50
N MET A 21 6.72 -1.85 12.50
CA MET A 21 8.17 -1.65 12.56
C MET A 21 8.60 -0.18 12.63
N LYS A 22 7.66 0.77 12.67
CA LYS A 22 7.93 2.22 12.63
C LYS A 22 8.70 2.65 11.38
N LYS A 23 8.53 1.92 10.28
CA LYS A 23 9.06 2.33 8.98
C LYS A 23 8.29 3.53 8.45
N SER A 24 9.02 4.47 7.88
CA SER A 24 8.43 5.57 7.11
C SER A 24 7.74 5.04 5.85
N ALA A 25 6.90 5.89 5.26
CA ALA A 25 6.22 5.55 4.03
C ALA A 25 7.20 5.26 2.88
N ALA A 26 8.25 6.08 2.76
CA ALA A 26 9.29 5.92 1.76
C ALA A 26 10.08 4.62 1.93
N GLU A 27 10.43 4.26 3.17
CA GLU A 27 11.17 3.01 3.44
C GLU A 27 10.39 1.78 3.03
N ALA A 28 9.11 1.70 3.39
CA ALA A 28 8.35 0.50 3.09
C ALA A 28 7.83 0.45 1.64
N HIS A 29 7.67 1.59 0.98
CA HIS A 29 7.57 1.62 -0.49
C HIS A 29 8.81 0.99 -1.13
N ARG A 30 10.02 1.44 -0.75
CA ARG A 30 11.28 0.89 -1.27
C ARG A 30 11.43 -0.60 -0.99
N MET A 31 11.04 -1.08 0.19
CA MET A 31 11.07 -2.50 0.53
C MET A 31 10.14 -3.32 -0.38
N LEU A 32 8.92 -2.85 -0.61
CA LEU A 32 7.95 -3.51 -1.47
C LEU A 32 8.41 -3.54 -2.94
N SER A 33 8.86 -2.40 -3.48
CA SER A 33 9.35 -2.32 -4.86
C SER A 33 10.55 -3.24 -5.11
N ASN A 34 11.48 -3.34 -4.15
CA ASN A 34 12.62 -4.25 -4.26
C ASN A 34 12.24 -5.73 -4.17
N THR A 35 11.15 -6.06 -3.48
CA THR A 35 10.74 -7.45 -3.22
C THR A 35 9.81 -7.99 -4.31
N TYR A 36 8.84 -7.18 -4.75
CA TYR A 36 7.76 -7.59 -5.64
C TYR A 36 7.76 -6.87 -7.00
N GLY A 37 8.66 -5.91 -7.20
CA GLY A 37 8.70 -5.06 -8.39
C GLY A 37 8.01 -3.71 -8.18
N GLU A 38 8.40 -2.72 -8.98
CA GLU A 38 7.98 -1.32 -8.87
C GLU A 38 6.46 -1.13 -9.08
N ALA A 39 5.81 -2.04 -9.79
CA ALA A 39 4.37 -2.01 -10.09
C ALA A 39 3.47 -2.62 -9.00
N ALA A 40 4.00 -3.01 -7.83
CA ALA A 40 3.23 -3.77 -6.84
C ALA A 40 2.07 -2.96 -6.21
N ILE A 41 2.30 -1.68 -5.89
CA ILE A 41 1.29 -0.77 -5.31
C ILE A 41 1.64 0.68 -5.68
N SER A 42 0.64 1.49 -6.01
CA SER A 42 0.86 2.92 -6.25
C SER A 42 1.15 3.67 -4.94
N GLU A 43 1.95 4.74 -5.02
CA GLU A 43 2.26 5.59 -3.87
C GLU A 43 0.99 6.17 -3.21
N LYS A 44 -0.02 6.50 -4.00
CA LYS A 44 -1.33 6.95 -3.51
C LYS A 44 -1.97 5.91 -2.58
N THR A 45 -2.04 4.67 -3.05
CA THR A 45 -2.57 3.54 -2.28
C THR A 45 -1.79 3.39 -0.98
N TYR A 46 -0.46 3.49 -1.06
CA TYR A 46 0.42 3.44 0.11
C TYR A 46 0.05 4.50 1.17
N ARG A 47 -0.12 5.76 0.74
CA ARG A 47 -0.45 6.89 1.63
C ARG A 47 -1.82 6.72 2.29
N GLU A 48 -2.84 6.29 1.54
CA GLU A 48 -4.18 6.04 2.04
C GLU A 48 -4.17 4.97 3.15
N TRP A 49 -3.45 3.86 2.93
CA TRP A 49 -3.31 2.80 3.94
C TRP A 49 -2.57 3.28 5.19
N PHE A 50 -1.46 4.00 5.02
CA PHE A 50 -0.73 4.56 6.16
C PHE A 50 -1.59 5.53 6.98
N GLN A 51 -2.45 6.32 6.32
CA GLN A 51 -3.38 7.20 7.03
C GLN A 51 -4.45 6.41 7.81
N ARG A 52 -4.96 5.30 7.25
CA ARG A 52 -5.88 4.41 7.96
C ARG A 52 -5.23 3.79 9.20
N PHE A 53 -3.99 3.32 9.09
CA PHE A 53 -3.27 2.75 10.24
C PHE A 53 -3.03 3.76 11.35
N LYS A 54 -2.72 5.02 11.01
CA LYS A 54 -2.62 6.11 11.98
C LYS A 54 -3.93 6.36 12.74
N ASN A 55 -5.07 6.10 12.10
CA ASN A 55 -6.40 6.20 12.69
C ASN A 55 -6.83 4.90 13.43
N GLY A 56 -5.96 3.89 13.49
CA GLY A 56 -6.25 2.60 14.13
C GLY A 56 -7.09 1.63 13.29
N ASP A 57 -7.30 1.93 12.01
CA ASP A 57 -8.02 1.06 11.07
C ASP A 57 -7.04 0.10 10.38
N PHE A 58 -7.00 -1.14 10.87
CA PHE A 58 -6.14 -2.22 10.36
C PHE A 58 -6.91 -3.27 9.54
N ASP A 59 -8.14 -2.97 9.12
CA ASP A 59 -8.93 -3.90 8.31
C ASP A 59 -8.34 -4.02 6.90
N VAL A 60 -7.74 -5.19 6.62
CA VAL A 60 -7.11 -5.52 5.34
C VAL A 60 -8.12 -5.92 4.29
N GLU A 61 -9.33 -6.32 4.69
CA GLU A 61 -10.43 -6.46 3.75
C GLU A 61 -10.79 -5.07 3.27
N GLY A 62 -10.81 -4.89 1.94
CA GLY A 62 -11.38 -3.66 1.41
C GLY A 62 -12.81 -3.62 1.94
N ARG A 63 -13.23 -2.54 2.61
CA ARG A 63 -14.67 -2.32 2.80
C ARG A 63 -15.27 -2.55 1.43
N HIS A 64 -16.12 -3.57 1.28
CA HIS A 64 -16.81 -3.84 0.04
C HIS A 64 -17.70 -2.63 -0.25
N SER A 65 -17.14 -1.56 -0.81
CA SER A 65 -17.91 -0.58 -1.54
C SER A 65 -18.42 -1.36 -2.73
N GLY A 66 -19.66 -1.83 -2.66
CA GLY A 66 -20.27 -2.63 -3.70
C GLY A 66 -20.05 -1.98 -5.07
N GLY A 67 -19.24 -2.64 -5.90
CA GLY A 67 -18.96 -2.20 -7.27
C GLY A 67 -17.47 -1.93 -7.54
N ARG A 68 -16.84 -2.93 -8.18
CA ARG A 68 -15.51 -2.93 -8.83
C ARG A 68 -14.30 -2.66 -7.93
N GLU A 69 -13.34 -3.60 -7.98
CA GLU A 69 -11.93 -3.26 -7.79
C GLU A 69 -11.63 -2.07 -8.69
N LYS A 70 -11.51 -0.87 -8.08
CA LYS A 70 -10.98 0.27 -8.79
C LYS A 70 -9.52 -0.04 -9.01
N VAL A 71 -9.19 -0.47 -10.22
CA VAL A 71 -7.88 -0.21 -10.79
C VAL A 71 -7.74 1.32 -10.71
N PHE A 72 -6.95 1.79 -9.76
CA PHE A 72 -6.81 3.22 -9.54
C PHE A 72 -5.91 3.75 -10.66
N GLU A 73 -6.52 4.31 -11.70
CA GLU A 73 -5.82 5.11 -12.69
C GLU A 73 -5.21 6.34 -12.02
N ASP A 74 -3.97 6.57 -12.43
CA ASP A 74 -3.11 7.67 -12.02
C ASP A 74 -3.80 9.02 -12.24
N ALA A 75 -3.90 9.79 -11.17
CA ALA A 75 -4.01 11.22 -11.26
C ALA A 75 -2.87 11.79 -10.42
N GLU A 76 -1.86 12.31 -11.14
CA GLU A 76 -0.89 13.30 -10.65
C GLU A 76 -1.57 14.29 -9.71
N PHE A 77 -0.97 14.56 -8.55
CA PHE A 77 -0.34 15.86 -8.29
C PHE A 77 0.31 15.93 -6.91
N ASP A 78 1.61 16.19 -6.97
CA ASP A 78 2.41 17.20 -6.27
C ASP A 78 2.06 17.76 -4.87
N THR A 79 3.16 17.96 -4.14
CA THR A 79 3.37 18.85 -2.97
C THR A 79 2.70 18.50 -1.64
N LEU A 80 3.52 18.07 -0.68
CA LEU A 80 3.74 18.69 0.64
C LEU A 80 4.26 17.62 1.62
N LEU A 81 5.57 17.37 1.57
CA LEU A 81 6.33 16.90 2.73
C LEU A 81 6.93 18.15 3.39
N VAL A 82 6.35 18.54 4.52
CA VAL A 82 7.07 19.22 5.61
C VAL A 82 7.48 18.15 6.59
#